data_AF-A0A4S2JQH1-F1
#
_entry.id   AF-A0A4S2JQH1-F1
#
_cell.length_a   1.000
_cell.length_b   1.000
_cell.length_c   1.000
_cell.angle_alpha   90.00
_cell.angle_beta   90.00
_cell.angle_gamma   90.00
#
_symmetry.space_group_name_H-M   'P 1'
#
loop_
_entity.id
_entity.type
_entity.pdbx_description
1 polymer ?
#
loop_
_entity_poly.entity_id
_entity_poly.type
_entity_poly.pdbx_seq_one_letter_code
_entity_poly.pdbx_strand_id
1 'polypeptide(L)'
;MSRRSRYFVNEYCAREEEIANDLVSIRRDINNSQCVAKDNLRKILRRIIDKEPPERAEADGGLYVGASGISYAFIRLAECAALEAETSKKHLSLAECYLRSSLSMVQRRSGTGFLLDYLRLPDTTSDYSELPNITSSQIAKRV
;
A
#
# COMPACT_ATOMS: atom_id res chain seq x y z
N MET A 1 -20.33 25.01 -24.79
CA MET A 1 -20.47 23.79 -23.98
C MET A 1 -20.17 24.12 -22.52
N SER A 2 -21.14 23.99 -21.62
CA SER A 2 -20.92 24.25 -20.19
C SER A 2 -19.93 23.23 -19.62
N ARG A 3 -18.89 23.69 -18.91
CA ARG A 3 -17.93 22.82 -18.22
C ARG A 3 -18.70 21.98 -17.19
N ARG A 4 -18.93 20.70 -17.48
CA ARG A 4 -19.36 19.73 -16.46
C ARG A 4 -18.32 19.76 -15.34
N SER A 5 -18.77 20.05 -14.11
CA SER A 5 -17.93 19.99 -12.92
C SER A 5 -17.30 18.61 -12.81
N ARG A 6 -15.99 18.55 -12.52
CA ARG A 6 -15.26 17.31 -12.24
C ARG A 6 -15.50 16.80 -10.81
N TYR A 7 -16.26 17.55 -10.03
CA TYR A 7 -16.49 17.30 -8.62
C TYR A 7 -17.96 16.97 -8.38
N PHE A 8 -18.19 15.97 -7.53
CA PHE A 8 -19.51 15.72 -6.96
C PHE A 8 -19.83 16.79 -5.92
N VAL A 9 -21.12 17.06 -5.74
CA VAL A 9 -21.60 17.92 -4.66
C VAL A 9 -21.33 17.21 -3.32
N ASN A 10 -20.74 17.92 -2.36
CA ASN A 10 -20.46 17.37 -1.04
C ASN A 10 -21.71 17.47 -0.15
N GLU A 11 -22.46 16.38 -0.05
CA GLU A 11 -23.67 16.30 0.80
C GLU A 11 -23.36 16.16 2.30
N TYR A 12 -22.11 15.89 2.67
CA TYR A 12 -21.73 15.64 4.06
C TYR A 12 -21.78 16.91 4.92
N CYS A 13 -21.53 18.08 4.34
CA CYS A 13 -21.57 19.37 5.04
C CYS A 13 -22.99 19.75 5.51
N ALA A 14 -24.04 19.19 4.90
CA ALA A 14 -25.42 19.50 5.27
C ALA A 14 -25.90 18.79 6.56
N ARG A 15 -25.12 17.82 7.09
CA ARG A 15 -25.50 16.97 8.24
C ARG A 15 -24.60 17.14 9.46
N GLU A 16 -23.70 18.12 9.46
CA GLU A 16 -22.71 18.30 10.53
C GLU A 16 -23.36 18.58 11.89
N GLU A 17 -24.46 19.33 11.94
CA GLU A 17 -25.19 19.63 13.19
C GLU A 17 -25.92 18.41 13.78
N GLU A 18 -26.45 17.50 12.95
CA GLU A 18 -27.08 16.25 13.43
C GLU A 18 -26.05 15.30 14.05
N ILE A 19 -24.83 15.27 13.50
CA ILE A 19 -23.77 14.36 13.94
C ILE A 19 -23.23 14.75 15.32
N ALA A 20 -23.24 16.03 15.71
CA ALA A 20 -22.56 16.49 16.92
C ALA A 20 -23.33 16.24 18.24
N ASN A 21 -24.63 15.94 18.19
CA ASN A 21 -25.51 16.08 19.36
C ASN A 21 -25.71 14.80 20.21
N ASP A 22 -25.25 13.62 19.78
CA ASP A 22 -25.37 12.38 20.57
C ASP A 22 -24.14 11.46 20.45
N LEU A 23 -23.28 11.51 21.47
CA LEU A 23 -22.05 10.70 21.54
C LEU A 23 -22.30 9.18 21.50
N VAL A 24 -23.42 8.69 22.02
CA VAL A 24 -23.73 7.26 22.03
C VAL A 24 -24.17 6.82 20.64
N SER A 25 -25.01 7.61 19.95
CA SER A 25 -25.35 7.35 18.55
C SER A 25 -24.11 7.39 17.66
N ILE A 26 -23.25 8.41 17.81
CA ILE A 26 -22.00 8.54 17.05
C ILE A 26 -21.14 7.28 17.17
N ARG A 27 -20.95 6.76 18.40
CA ARG A 27 -20.11 5.57 18.60
C ARG A 27 -20.70 4.34 17.93
N ARG A 28 -22.02 4.16 17.99
CA ARG A 28 -22.71 3.09 17.27
C ARG A 28 -22.56 3.24 15.76
N ASP A 29 -22.71 4.46 15.24
CA ASP A 29 -22.63 4.74 13.81
C ASP A 29 -21.21 4.56 13.26
N ILE A 30 -20.18 4.90 14.05
CA ILE A 30 -18.79 4.60 13.75
C ILE A 30 -18.58 3.09 13.67
N ASN A 31 -19.05 2.33 14.65
CA ASN A 31 -18.90 0.86 14.64
C ASN A 31 -19.60 0.24 13.42
N ASN A 32 -20.82 0.67 13.12
CA ASN A 32 -21.56 0.23 11.94
C ASN A 32 -20.80 0.58 10.65
N SER A 33 -20.29 1.81 10.55
CA SER A 33 -19.50 2.27 9.41
C SER A 33 -18.22 1.46 9.23
N GLN A 34 -17.54 1.10 10.32
CA GLN A 34 -16.36 0.24 10.28
C GLN A 34 -16.70 -1.17 9.77
N CYS A 35 -17.81 -1.76 10.22
CA CYS A 35 -18.29 -3.04 9.71
C CYS A 35 -18.55 -2.99 8.19
N VAL A 36 -19.29 -1.97 7.74
CA VAL A 36 -19.58 -1.76 6.31
C VAL A 36 -18.30 -1.54 5.51
N ALA A 37 -17.35 -0.76 6.03
CA ALA A 37 -16.07 -0.51 5.38
C ALA A 37 -15.24 -1.80 5.23
N LYS A 38 -15.20 -2.65 6.26
CA LYS A 38 -14.52 -3.96 6.20
C LYS A 38 -15.16 -4.88 5.16
N ASP A 39 -16.48 -4.92 5.08
CA ASP A 39 -17.18 -5.73 4.07
C ASP A 39 -16.97 -5.22 2.66
N ASN A 40 -16.98 -3.89 2.46
CA ASN A 40 -16.67 -3.28 1.17
C ASN A 40 -15.23 -3.55 0.76
N LEU A 41 -14.28 -3.47 1.71
CA LEU A 41 -12.89 -3.84 1.46
C LEU A 41 -12.78 -5.30 1.01
N ARG A 42 -13.42 -6.25 1.72
CA ARG A 42 -13.45 -7.67 1.31
C ARG A 42 -13.99 -7.85 -0.12
N LYS A 43 -15.05 -7.12 -0.49
CA LYS A 43 -15.61 -7.15 -1.86
C LYS A 43 -14.62 -6.60 -2.89
N ILE A 44 -13.93 -5.50 -2.59
CA ILE A 44 -12.92 -4.91 -3.47
C ILE A 44 -11.75 -5.89 -3.66
N LEU A 45 -11.24 -6.50 -2.59
CA LEU A 45 -10.14 -7.46 -2.67
C LEU A 45 -10.50 -8.69 -3.50
N ARG A 46 -11.71 -9.23 -3.33
CA ARG A 46 -12.21 -10.31 -4.20
C ARG A 46 -12.23 -9.87 -5.66
N ARG A 47 -12.76 -8.68 -5.96
CA ARG A 47 -12.80 -8.15 -7.33
C ARG A 47 -11.41 -8.00 -7.95
N ILE A 48 -10.41 -7.55 -7.18
CA ILE A 48 -9.03 -7.45 -7.65
C ILE A 48 -8.54 -8.85 -8.06
N ILE A 49 -8.66 -9.83 -7.18
CA ILE A 49 -8.21 -11.22 -7.46
C ILE A 49 -8.96 -11.83 -8.64
N ASP A 50 -10.27 -11.60 -8.73
CA ASP A 50 -11.12 -12.17 -9.80
C ASP A 50 -10.82 -11.56 -11.17
N LYS A 51 -10.52 -10.24 -11.22
CA LYS A 51 -10.32 -9.51 -12.48
C LYS A 51 -8.86 -9.46 -12.92
N GLU A 52 -7.94 -9.46 -11.96
CA GLU A 52 -6.52 -9.30 -12.21
C GLU A 52 -5.73 -10.28 -11.32
N PRO A 53 -5.86 -11.61 -11.56
CA PRO A 53 -5.16 -12.59 -10.76
C PRO A 53 -3.63 -12.48 -10.95
N PRO A 54 -2.81 -12.92 -9.97
CA PRO A 54 -1.36 -12.73 -10.00
C PRO A 54 -0.68 -13.17 -11.30
N GLU A 55 -1.16 -14.22 -11.94
CA GLU A 55 -0.58 -14.77 -13.18
C GLU A 55 -0.84 -13.90 -14.41
N ARG A 56 -1.84 -13.02 -14.35
CA ARG A 56 -2.28 -12.15 -15.45
C ARG A 56 -2.15 -10.66 -15.15
N ALA A 57 -1.74 -10.31 -13.93
CA ALA A 57 -1.56 -8.92 -13.52
C ALA A 57 -0.47 -8.24 -14.34
N GLU A 58 -0.67 -6.94 -14.62
CA GLU A 58 0.25 -6.16 -15.43
C GLU A 58 1.62 -6.07 -14.75
N ALA A 59 2.64 -6.71 -15.32
CA ALA A 59 3.95 -6.78 -14.69
C ALA A 59 4.80 -5.53 -14.95
N ASP A 60 4.53 -4.81 -16.06
CA ASP A 60 5.30 -3.66 -16.52
C ASP A 60 4.81 -2.34 -15.95
N GLY A 61 3.65 -2.35 -15.27
CA GLY A 61 3.03 -1.18 -14.64
C GLY A 61 3.72 -0.70 -13.37
N GLY A 62 4.76 -1.39 -12.91
CA GLY A 62 5.52 -1.07 -11.70
C GLY A 62 4.61 -0.93 -10.46
N LEU A 63 5.01 -0.05 -9.54
CA LEU A 63 4.22 0.25 -8.34
C LEU A 63 2.90 0.99 -8.64
N TYR A 64 2.85 1.73 -9.75
CA TYR A 64 1.77 2.69 -10.02
C TYR A 64 0.50 2.02 -10.56
N VAL A 65 0.65 1.10 -11.53
CA VAL A 65 -0.48 0.43 -12.20
C VAL A 65 -0.28 -1.07 -12.38
N GLY A 66 0.80 -1.64 -11.83
CA GLY A 66 1.15 -3.04 -12.03
C GLY A 66 1.02 -3.93 -10.80
N ALA A 67 1.37 -5.20 -10.99
CA ALA A 67 1.38 -6.26 -9.98
C ALA A 67 2.20 -5.87 -8.74
N SER A 68 3.29 -5.11 -8.90
CA SER A 68 4.05 -4.57 -7.75
C SER A 68 3.21 -3.63 -6.86
N GLY A 69 2.32 -2.81 -7.45
CA GLY A 69 1.36 -1.99 -6.73
C GLY A 69 0.32 -2.81 -5.96
N ILE A 70 -0.21 -3.86 -6.60
CA ILE A 70 -1.17 -4.78 -5.97
C ILE A 70 -0.49 -5.54 -4.82
N SER A 71 0.74 -6.01 -5.01
CA SER A 71 1.56 -6.62 -3.97
C SER A 71 1.71 -5.69 -2.77
N TYR A 72 2.10 -4.43 -3.01
CA TYR A 72 2.24 -3.44 -1.95
C TYR A 72 0.94 -3.26 -1.16
N ALA A 73 -0.20 -3.16 -1.85
CA ALA A 73 -1.50 -3.05 -1.17
C ALA A 73 -1.77 -4.26 -0.25
N PHE A 74 -1.49 -5.49 -0.70
CA PHE A 74 -1.67 -6.69 0.12
C PHE A 74 -0.70 -6.78 1.31
N ILE A 75 0.53 -6.27 1.20
CA ILE A 75 1.45 -6.14 2.35
C ILE A 75 0.85 -5.20 3.40
N ARG A 76 0.38 -4.02 2.98
CA ARG A 76 -0.24 -3.04 3.89
C ARG A 76 -1.49 -3.57 4.57
N LEU A 77 -2.26 -4.41 3.88
CA LEU A 77 -3.41 -5.10 4.45
C LEU A 77 -3.01 -6.14 5.49
N ALA A 78 -1.94 -6.89 5.25
CA ALA A 78 -1.42 -7.86 6.20
C ALA A 78 -0.91 -7.23 7.50
N GLU A 79 -0.34 -6.03 7.41
CA GLU A 79 0.15 -5.24 8.55
C GLU A 79 -0.97 -4.49 9.30
N CYS A 80 -2.18 -4.43 8.75
CA CYS A 80 -3.28 -3.68 9.33
C CYS A 80 -3.90 -4.43 10.51
N ALA A 81 -3.56 -4.01 11.73
CA ALA A 81 -4.09 -4.59 12.98
C ALA A 81 -5.62 -4.50 13.13
N ALA A 82 -6.28 -3.62 12.37
CA ALA A 82 -7.74 -3.50 12.36
C ALA A 82 -8.46 -4.63 11.59
N LEU A 83 -7.71 -5.43 10.82
CA LEU A 83 -8.18 -6.57 10.05
C LEU A 83 -7.84 -7.88 10.77
N GLU A 84 -8.61 -8.93 10.49
CA GLU A 84 -8.50 -10.22 11.18
C GLU A 84 -7.11 -10.85 10.96
N ALA A 85 -6.44 -11.25 12.04
CA ALA A 85 -5.10 -11.85 12.00
C ALA A 85 -5.03 -13.09 11.10
N GLU A 86 -6.12 -13.87 11.01
CA GLU A 86 -6.24 -15.03 10.13
C GLU A 86 -6.13 -14.66 8.64
N THR A 87 -6.57 -13.45 8.27
CA THR A 87 -6.48 -12.95 6.88
C THR A 87 -5.09 -12.41 6.53
N SER A 88 -4.28 -12.04 7.54
CA SER A 88 -2.94 -11.48 7.35
C SER A 88 -2.02 -12.42 6.57
N LYS A 89 -1.97 -13.72 6.94
CA LYS A 89 -1.17 -14.71 6.22
C LYS A 89 -1.59 -14.87 4.77
N LYS A 90 -2.91 -14.86 4.50
CA LYS A 90 -3.46 -14.94 3.14
C LYS A 90 -3.06 -13.71 2.32
N HIS A 91 -3.09 -12.53 2.92
CA HIS A 91 -2.66 -11.30 2.28
C HIS A 91 -1.15 -11.30 1.98
N LEU A 92 -0.31 -11.77 2.90
CA LEU A 92 1.13 -11.93 2.64
C LEU A 92 1.40 -12.91 1.49
N SER A 93 0.72 -14.05 1.47
CA SER A 93 0.86 -15.02 0.37
C SER A 93 0.46 -14.43 -0.98
N LEU A 94 -0.64 -13.67 -1.04
CA LEU A 94 -1.03 -12.97 -2.27
C LEU A 94 -0.01 -11.92 -2.68
N ALA A 95 0.50 -11.13 -1.73
CA ALA A 95 1.54 -10.15 -2.00
C ALA A 95 2.77 -10.79 -2.64
N GLU A 96 3.25 -11.91 -2.08
CA GLU A 96 4.37 -12.66 -2.65
C GLU A 96 4.07 -13.11 -4.09
N CYS A 97 2.88 -13.65 -4.36
CA CYS A 97 2.50 -14.07 -5.71
C CYS A 97 2.56 -12.91 -6.72
N TYR A 98 1.95 -11.76 -6.40
CA TYR A 98 1.98 -10.58 -7.29
C TYR A 98 3.41 -10.04 -7.47
N LEU A 99 4.22 -10.03 -6.42
CA LEU A 99 5.61 -9.58 -6.49
C LEU A 99 6.43 -10.49 -7.41
N ARG A 100 6.28 -11.82 -7.26
CA ARG A 100 6.97 -12.80 -8.11
C ARG A 100 6.60 -12.65 -9.58
N SER A 101 5.32 -12.44 -9.89
CA SER A 101 4.86 -12.18 -11.26
C SER A 101 5.58 -10.96 -11.85
N SER A 102 5.67 -9.86 -11.08
CA SER A 102 6.37 -8.65 -11.52
C SER A 102 7.88 -8.86 -11.74
N LEU A 103 8.57 -9.56 -10.82
CA LEU A 103 10.00 -9.85 -10.96
C LEU A 103 10.32 -10.73 -12.17
N SER A 104 9.45 -11.70 -12.48
CA SER A 104 9.68 -12.64 -13.58
C SER A 104 9.82 -11.93 -14.94
N MET A 105 9.17 -10.77 -15.11
CA MET A 105 9.25 -9.97 -16.33
C MET A 105 10.54 -9.14 -16.40
N VAL A 106 11.01 -8.60 -15.28
CA VAL A 106 12.30 -7.90 -15.21
C VAL A 106 13.45 -8.85 -15.54
N GLN A 107 13.40 -10.08 -15.03
CA GLN A 107 14.42 -11.11 -15.31
C GLN A 107 14.44 -11.50 -16.79
N ARG A 108 13.28 -11.65 -17.44
CA ARG A 108 13.21 -11.93 -18.89
C ARG A 108 13.79 -10.81 -19.74
N ARG A 109 13.56 -9.55 -19.36
CA ARG A 109 14.10 -8.37 -20.05
C ARG A 109 15.61 -8.21 -19.86
N SER A 110 16.12 -8.57 -18.68
CA SER A 110 17.56 -8.59 -18.39
C SER A 110 18.30 -9.72 -19.15
N GLY A 111 17.61 -10.82 -19.47
CA GLY A 111 18.14 -11.92 -20.29
C GLY A 111 18.50 -11.53 -21.73
N THR A 112 18.02 -10.39 -22.23
CA THR A 112 18.48 -9.76 -23.47
C THR A 112 19.47 -8.62 -23.17
N GLY A 113 20.69 -9.00 -22.74
CA GLY A 113 21.92 -8.27 -23.09
C GLY A 113 22.29 -7.00 -22.31
N PHE A 114 21.57 -6.57 -21.28
CA PHE A 114 22.01 -5.43 -20.46
C PHE A 114 21.54 -5.62 -19.02
N LEU A 115 22.42 -6.11 -18.14
CA LEU A 115 22.56 -5.78 -16.71
C LEU A 115 23.27 -6.92 -15.95
N LEU A 116 24.60 -6.97 -16.05
CA LEU A 116 25.44 -7.74 -15.12
C LEU A 116 26.33 -6.82 -14.25
N ASP A 117 25.97 -5.54 -14.12
CA ASP A 117 26.82 -4.55 -13.44
C ASP A 117 26.21 -3.93 -12.18
N TYR A 118 24.95 -4.21 -11.84
CA TYR A 118 24.29 -3.66 -10.64
C TYR A 118 24.08 -4.66 -9.50
N LEU A 119 24.53 -5.91 -9.66
CA LEU A 119 24.50 -6.94 -8.61
C LEU A 119 25.89 -7.34 -8.10
N ARG A 120 26.92 -6.55 -8.39
CA ARG A 120 28.20 -6.68 -7.68
C ARG A 120 28.10 -5.92 -6.35
N LEU A 121 27.52 -6.58 -5.35
CA LEU A 121 27.77 -6.25 -3.95
C LEU A 121 29.30 -6.24 -3.75
N PRO A 122 29.90 -5.16 -3.23
CA PRO A 122 31.30 -5.22 -2.81
C PRO A 122 31.41 -6.19 -1.64
N ASP A 123 32.29 -7.18 -1.80
CA ASP A 123 32.69 -8.10 -0.75
C ASP A 123 33.05 -7.33 0.52
N THR A 124 32.42 -7.73 1.62
CA THR A 124 32.74 -7.28 2.96
C THR A 124 34.13 -7.74 3.36
N THR A 125 35.09 -6.82 3.38
CA THR A 125 36.23 -6.88 4.30
C THR A 125 36.51 -5.48 4.84
N SER A 126 36.32 -5.36 6.16
CA SER A 126 37.01 -4.47 7.10
C SER A 126 37.32 -3.03 6.66
N ASP A 127 36.59 -2.06 7.23
CA ASP A 127 37.18 -1.12 8.19
C ASP A 127 36.07 -0.22 8.76
N TYR A 128 35.56 -0.58 9.94
CA TYR A 128 34.78 0.32 10.79
C TYR A 128 35.72 1.15 11.65
N SER A 129 36.33 2.16 11.07
CA SER A 129 36.98 3.22 11.84
C SER A 129 36.78 4.53 11.09
N GLU A 130 35.77 5.28 11.54
CA GLU A 130 35.55 6.73 11.46
C GLU A 130 34.09 7.08 11.14
N LEU A 131 33.25 7.05 12.18
CA LEU A 131 32.05 7.89 12.23
C LEU A 131 32.30 8.99 13.26
N PRO A 132 32.16 10.28 12.91
CA PRO A 132 32.20 11.35 13.89
C PRO A 132 30.99 11.25 14.82
N ASN A 133 31.26 11.22 16.12
CA ASN A 133 30.27 11.32 17.20
C ASN A 133 29.46 12.60 17.06
N ILE A 134 28.20 12.49 16.63
CA ILE A 134 27.23 13.59 16.73
C ILE A 134 26.43 13.35 18.01
N THR A 135 26.86 13.98 19.10
CA THR A 135 26.12 14.06 20.36
C THR A 135 24.91 14.99 20.21
N SER A 136 23.85 14.70 20.97
CA SER A 136 22.50 15.28 20.90
C SER A 136 22.37 16.78 21.27
N SER A 137 23.37 17.63 20.99
CA SER A 137 23.35 19.06 21.32
C SER A 137 23.23 20.03 20.13
N GLN A 138 23.07 19.54 18.89
CA GLN A 138 23.02 20.42 17.70
C GLN A 138 21.62 20.64 17.08
N ILE A 139 20.55 20.13 17.67
CA ILE A 139 19.17 20.48 17.26
C ILE A 139 18.65 21.61 18.15
N ALA A 140 19.28 22.79 18.04
CA ALA A 140 18.72 24.04 18.57
C ALA A 140 19.40 25.24 17.90
N LYS A 141 19.00 25.54 16.65
CA LYS A 141 18.91 26.89 16.03
C LYS A 141 18.75 26.76 14.51
N ARG A 142 17.49 26.63 14.09
CA ARG A 142 16.98 27.15 12.82
C ARG A 142 15.46 27.21 12.92
N VAL A 143 15.02 28.15 13.75
CA VAL A 143 13.81 28.95 13.50
C VAL A 143 14.33 30.29 12.99
#